data_AF-A0A655W1P2-F1
#
_entry.id   AF-A0A655W1P2-F1
#
_cell.length_a   1.000
_cell.length_b   1.000
_cell.length_c   1.000
_cell.angle_alpha   90.00
_cell.angle_beta   90.00
_cell.angle_gamma   90.00
#
_symmetry.space_group_name_H-M   'P 1'
#
loop_
_entity.id
_entity.type
_entity.pdbx_description
1 polymer ?
#
loop_
_entity_poly.entity_id
_entity_poly.type
_entity_poly.pdbx_seq_one_letter_code
_entity_poly.pdbx_strand_id
1 'polypeptide(L)'
;MRDEKKVVTEVMAVDTSPYRHQVVIDKGRVDGVYEGQPIINEKGIVGQVTFVAAHNSRVLLLIDPNTAIPVQNIRNDIRVIASGNGQTDQIQLEHIPTSTDIEVGDMLVTSGLGGVYPEGYPVAIVSQVDKDTRREFASIKADPVVEFDRLRYLLLIWPNEDRLQKVMQADPQVLLEEEANAQQ
;
A
#
# COMPACT_ATOMS: atom_id res chain seq x y z
N MET A 1 -10.96 10.69 -15.46
CA MET A 1 -11.02 10.95 -14.01
C MET A 1 -11.12 9.61 -13.32
N ARG A 2 -10.45 9.40 -12.18
CA ARG A 2 -10.59 8.14 -11.42
C ARG A 2 -11.99 8.13 -10.81
N ASP A 3 -12.81 7.14 -11.13
CA ASP A 3 -14.22 7.06 -10.69
C ASP A 3 -14.37 6.38 -9.31
N GLU A 4 -13.31 6.42 -8.51
CA GLU A 4 -13.25 5.78 -7.20
C GLU A 4 -13.95 6.66 -6.17
N LYS A 5 -14.92 6.11 -5.45
CA LYS A 5 -15.50 6.79 -4.29
C LYS A 5 -14.43 6.97 -3.21
N LYS A 6 -14.28 8.21 -2.73
CA LYS A 6 -13.34 8.58 -1.66
C LYS A 6 -14.08 9.23 -0.51
N VAL A 7 -13.71 8.91 0.72
CA VAL A 7 -14.27 9.52 1.94
C VAL A 7 -13.15 10.03 2.81
N VAL A 8 -13.30 11.26 3.30
CA VAL A 8 -12.37 11.90 4.23
C VAL A 8 -12.48 11.27 5.61
N THR A 9 -11.33 11.12 6.27
CA THR A 9 -11.21 10.70 7.66
C THR A 9 -10.10 11.48 8.35
N GLU A 10 -10.22 11.68 9.67
CA GLU A 10 -9.23 12.35 10.51
C GLU A 10 -8.48 11.34 11.39
N VAL A 11 -7.18 11.56 11.56
CA VAL A 11 -6.35 10.81 12.49
C VAL A 11 -6.67 11.24 13.92
N MET A 12 -7.18 10.31 14.72
CA MET A 12 -7.51 10.53 16.13
C MET A 12 -6.32 10.34 17.06
N ALA A 13 -5.47 9.36 16.74
CA ALA A 13 -4.32 8.99 17.55
C ALA A 13 -3.25 8.34 16.68
N VAL A 14 -2.00 8.55 17.08
CA VAL A 14 -0.85 7.80 16.59
C VAL A 14 -0.52 6.76 17.66
N ASP A 15 -0.38 5.50 17.27
CA ASP A 15 0.10 4.50 18.22
C ASP A 15 1.60 4.64 18.41
N THR A 16 2.04 4.68 19.66
CA THR A 16 3.45 4.89 20.04
C THR A 16 4.19 3.59 20.29
N SER A 17 3.66 2.45 19.86
CA SER A 17 4.33 1.16 20.00
C SER A 17 5.66 1.14 19.23
N PRO A 18 6.78 0.80 19.87
CA PRO A 18 8.12 0.95 19.31
C PRO A 18 8.43 0.08 18.08
N TYR A 19 7.54 -0.85 17.73
CA TYR A 19 7.70 -1.78 16.59
C TYR A 19 6.48 -1.80 15.66
N ARG A 20 5.58 -0.83 15.80
CA ARG A 20 4.38 -0.79 14.98
C ARG A 20 4.02 0.63 14.58
N HIS A 21 4.07 0.89 13.29
CA HIS A 21 3.67 2.15 12.70
C HIS A 21 2.20 2.09 12.33
N GLN A 22 1.34 2.57 13.23
CA GLN A 22 -0.11 2.59 13.02
C GLN A 22 -0.77 3.86 13.52
N VAL A 23 -1.89 4.21 12.90
CA VAL A 23 -2.76 5.31 13.31
C VAL A 23 -4.20 4.84 13.50
N VAL A 24 -4.94 5.54 14.34
CA VAL A 24 -6.39 5.35 14.52
C VAL A 24 -7.13 6.46 13.78
N ILE A 25 -8.11 6.08 12.97
CA ILE A 25 -8.93 7.00 12.19
C ILE A 25 -10.38 7.05 12.70
N ASP A 26 -11.06 8.17 12.50
CA ASP A 26 -12.42 8.46 13.00
C ASP A 26 -13.57 7.81 12.19
N LYS A 27 -13.25 6.78 11.39
CA LYS A 27 -14.20 6.04 10.56
C LYS A 27 -14.17 4.56 10.88
N GLY A 28 -15.35 3.96 11.02
CA GLY A 28 -15.51 2.56 11.41
C GLY A 28 -16.52 1.80 10.55
N ARG A 29 -16.98 0.67 11.05
CA ARG A 29 -17.96 -0.20 10.39
C ARG A 29 -19.25 0.54 10.04
N VAL A 30 -19.69 1.48 10.89
CA VAL A 30 -20.90 2.28 10.62
C VAL A 30 -20.76 3.21 9.42
N ASP A 31 -19.52 3.56 9.04
CA ASP A 31 -19.21 4.35 7.85
C ASP A 31 -18.94 3.47 6.61
N GLY A 32 -19.02 2.14 6.75
CA GLY A 32 -18.74 1.19 5.67
C GLY A 32 -17.26 0.94 5.42
N VAL A 33 -16.39 1.23 6.39
CA VAL A 33 -14.96 0.86 6.35
C VAL A 33 -14.81 -0.66 6.43
N TYR A 34 -13.84 -1.21 5.71
CA TYR A 34 -13.54 -2.64 5.69
C TYR A 34 -12.03 -2.91 5.84
N GLU A 35 -11.69 -4.10 6.33
CA GLU A 35 -10.30 -4.53 6.46
C GLU A 35 -9.67 -4.72 5.07
N GLY A 36 -8.43 -4.28 4.94
CA GLY A 36 -7.73 -4.25 3.67
C GLY A 36 -7.99 -2.99 2.83
N GLN A 37 -8.83 -2.06 3.29
CA GLN A 37 -9.13 -0.84 2.56
C GLN A 37 -7.89 0.09 2.46
N PRO A 38 -7.52 0.54 1.25
CA PRO A 38 -6.37 1.42 1.06
C PRO A 38 -6.66 2.85 1.55
N ILE A 39 -5.63 3.47 2.13
CA ILE A 39 -5.63 4.83 2.66
C ILE A 39 -4.59 5.67 1.92
N ILE A 40 -4.98 6.87 1.49
CA ILE A 40 -4.10 7.85 0.86
C ILE A 40 -4.19 9.21 1.56
N ASN A 41 -3.24 10.09 1.26
CA ASN A 41 -3.37 11.52 1.45
C ASN A 41 -3.16 12.24 0.10
N GLU A 42 -2.96 13.56 0.13
CA GLU A 42 -2.72 14.38 -1.05
C GLU A 42 -1.42 14.03 -1.80
N LYS A 43 -0.46 13.38 -1.13
CA LYS A 43 0.83 13.02 -1.71
C LYS A 43 0.86 11.61 -2.28
N GLY A 44 0.24 10.65 -1.60
CA GLY A 44 0.34 9.25 -2.01
C GLY A 44 -0.25 8.26 -1.02
N ILE A 45 0.22 7.02 -1.13
CA ILE A 45 -0.21 5.90 -0.27
C ILE A 45 0.30 6.07 1.15
N VAL A 46 -0.62 6.01 2.09
CA VAL A 46 -0.33 6.08 3.53
C VAL A 46 -0.27 4.68 4.12
N GLY A 47 -1.17 3.79 3.70
CA GLY A 47 -1.21 2.42 4.22
C GLY A 47 -2.55 1.74 3.99
N GLN A 48 -2.91 0.85 4.90
CA GLN A 48 -4.07 -0.02 4.77
C GLN A 48 -4.79 -0.21 6.11
N VAL A 49 -6.12 -0.25 6.06
CA VAL A 49 -6.94 -0.59 7.23
C VAL A 49 -6.68 -2.04 7.63
N THR A 50 -6.30 -2.29 8.89
CA THR A 50 -6.02 -3.64 9.41
C THR A 50 -6.98 -4.09 10.48
N PHE A 51 -7.79 -3.18 11.03
CA PHE A 51 -8.80 -3.52 12.02
C PHE A 51 -9.94 -2.50 11.98
N VAL A 52 -11.18 -2.98 12.00
CA VAL A 52 -12.37 -2.12 11.96
C VAL A 52 -13.24 -2.31 13.23
N ALA A 53 -13.30 -1.26 14.04
CA ALA A 53 -14.25 -1.16 15.15
C ALA A 53 -15.58 -0.52 14.69
N ALA A 54 -16.51 -0.31 15.63
CA ALA A 54 -17.80 0.30 15.31
C ALA A 54 -17.64 1.71 14.71
N HIS A 55 -16.84 2.58 15.37
CA HIS A 55 -16.74 4.01 15.06
C HIS A 55 -15.31 4.49 14.75
N ASN A 56 -14.34 3.58 14.73
CA ASN A 56 -12.96 3.89 14.38
C ASN A 56 -12.32 2.67 13.74
N SER A 57 -11.17 2.88 13.11
CA SER A 57 -10.37 1.81 12.50
C SER A 57 -8.90 2.05 12.75
N ARG A 58 -8.11 0.98 12.71
CA ARG A 58 -6.65 1.05 12.72
C ARG A 58 -6.12 0.94 11.30
N VAL A 59 -5.15 1.79 10.99
CA VAL A 59 -4.43 1.80 9.73
C VAL A 59 -2.98 1.43 10.01
N LEU A 60 -2.49 0.37 9.38
CA LEU A 60 -1.08 0.04 9.35
C LEU A 60 -0.41 0.90 8.28
N LEU A 61 0.65 1.61 8.65
CA LEU A 61 1.34 2.54 7.76
C LEU A 61 2.29 1.78 6.81
N LEU A 62 2.54 2.39 5.65
CA LEU A 62 3.44 1.86 4.63
C LEU A 62 4.87 1.58 5.14
N ILE A 63 5.33 2.37 6.11
CA ILE A 63 6.66 2.27 6.71
C ILE A 63 6.78 1.14 7.75
N ASP A 64 5.67 0.49 8.11
CA ASP A 64 5.69 -0.64 9.02
C ASP A 64 6.42 -1.85 8.40
N PRO A 65 7.30 -2.55 9.13
CA PRO A 65 7.99 -3.75 8.63
C PRO A 65 7.06 -4.87 8.15
N ASN A 66 5.81 -4.89 8.62
CA ASN A 66 4.81 -5.90 8.23
C ASN A 66 3.96 -5.46 7.04
N THR A 67 4.24 -4.29 6.44
CA THR A 67 3.55 -3.82 5.24
C THR A 67 4.35 -4.18 4.00
N ALA A 68 3.65 -4.67 2.98
CA ALA A 68 4.15 -4.86 1.63
C ALA A 68 3.18 -4.23 0.62
N ILE A 69 3.72 -3.57 -0.40
CA ILE A 69 2.93 -2.94 -1.45
C ILE A 69 3.49 -3.29 -2.84
N PRO A 70 2.66 -3.77 -3.77
CA PRO A 70 3.05 -3.91 -5.16
C PRO A 70 3.20 -2.55 -5.82
N VAL A 71 4.41 -2.27 -6.31
CA VAL A 71 4.74 -1.02 -6.99
C VAL A 71 5.22 -1.26 -8.42
N GLN A 72 5.15 -0.22 -9.22
CA GLN A 72 5.61 -0.14 -10.59
C GLN A 72 6.52 1.09 -10.72
N ASN A 73 7.67 0.91 -11.35
CA ASN A 73 8.54 2.00 -11.74
C ASN A 73 7.94 2.71 -12.96
N ILE A 74 7.71 4.02 -12.86
CA ILE A 74 7.13 4.82 -13.96
C ILE A 74 8.02 4.79 -15.22
N ARG A 75 9.35 4.74 -15.06
CA ARG A 75 10.29 4.93 -16.17
C ARG A 75 10.28 3.75 -17.15
N ASN A 76 10.09 2.53 -16.66
CA ASN A 76 10.27 1.31 -17.44
C ASN A 76 9.28 0.19 -17.12
N ASP A 77 8.21 0.49 -16.40
CA ASP A 77 7.10 -0.41 -16.09
C ASP A 77 7.46 -1.67 -15.28
N ILE A 78 8.68 -1.72 -14.71
CA ILE A 78 9.11 -2.83 -13.86
C ILE A 78 8.25 -2.87 -12.60
N ARG A 79 7.70 -4.05 -12.30
CA ARG A 79 6.85 -4.31 -11.13
C ARG A 79 7.61 -5.09 -10.07
N VAL A 80 7.54 -4.60 -8.85
CA VAL A 80 8.30 -5.09 -7.69
C VAL A 80 7.48 -4.91 -6.42
N ILE A 81 7.90 -5.53 -5.32
CA ILE A 81 7.29 -5.34 -4.01
C ILE A 81 8.19 -4.39 -3.21
N ALA A 82 7.59 -3.36 -2.64
CA ALA A 82 8.23 -2.53 -1.63
C ALA A 82 7.69 -2.89 -0.24
N SER A 83 8.56 -2.86 0.77
CA SER A 83 8.24 -3.15 2.16
C SER A 83 8.69 -2.00 3.07
N GLY A 84 7.93 -1.78 4.15
CA GLY A 84 8.40 -0.92 5.23
C GLY A 84 9.62 -1.55 5.91
N ASN A 85 10.46 -0.71 6.51
CA ASN A 85 11.64 -1.17 7.25
C ASN A 85 11.66 -0.63 8.69
N GLY A 86 10.57 0.01 9.15
CA GLY A 86 10.44 0.60 10.47
C GLY A 86 11.03 2.01 10.59
N GLN A 87 11.59 2.59 9.53
CA GLN A 87 12.04 3.98 9.48
C GLN A 87 10.96 4.87 8.86
N THR A 88 10.78 6.07 9.40
CA THR A 88 9.72 7.00 8.97
C THR A 88 9.90 7.49 7.53
N ASP A 89 11.13 7.62 7.07
CA ASP A 89 11.54 8.26 5.82
C ASP A 89 12.11 7.27 4.80
N GLN A 90 11.97 5.97 5.04
CA GLN A 90 12.54 4.96 4.15
C GLN A 90 11.64 3.72 4.04
N ILE A 91 11.55 3.21 2.83
CA ILE A 91 11.09 1.86 2.52
C ILE A 91 12.18 1.15 1.72
N GLN A 92 12.05 -0.15 1.57
CA GLN A 92 13.00 -0.97 0.84
C GLN A 92 12.33 -1.80 -0.25
N LEU A 93 13.09 -2.14 -1.29
CA LEU A 93 12.70 -3.16 -2.25
C LEU A 93 13.60 -4.37 -2.04
N GLU A 94 12.98 -5.53 -1.84
CA GLU A 94 13.66 -6.78 -1.54
C GLU A 94 13.67 -7.71 -2.73
N HIS A 95 14.66 -8.60 -2.78
CA HIS A 95 14.79 -9.67 -3.78
C HIS A 95 14.80 -9.18 -5.23
N ILE A 96 15.38 -8.00 -5.47
CA ILE A 96 15.50 -7.43 -6.81
C ILE A 96 16.75 -7.99 -7.51
N PRO A 97 16.65 -8.71 -8.62
CA PRO A 97 17.83 -9.19 -9.34
C PRO A 97 18.75 -8.03 -9.72
N THR A 98 20.07 -8.20 -9.59
CA THR A 98 21.05 -7.14 -9.89
C THR A 98 20.97 -6.61 -11.33
N SER A 99 20.46 -7.41 -12.26
CA SER A 99 20.20 -7.04 -13.66
C SER A 99 18.99 -6.13 -13.87
N THR A 100 18.16 -5.94 -12.84
CA THR A 100 16.95 -5.11 -12.92
C THR A 100 17.32 -3.64 -13.10
N ASP A 101 16.68 -3.00 -14.07
CA ASP A 101 16.85 -1.58 -14.35
C ASP A 101 16.06 -0.73 -13.33
N ILE A 102 16.65 -0.50 -12.17
CA ILE A 102 16.17 0.50 -11.19
C ILE A 102 17.32 1.45 -10.89
N GLU A 103 17.01 2.74 -10.90
CA GLU A 103 17.96 3.85 -10.74
C GLU A 103 17.51 4.80 -9.63
N VAL A 104 18.49 5.48 -9.02
CA VAL A 104 18.20 6.56 -8.05
C VAL A 104 17.45 7.68 -8.76
N GLY A 105 16.37 8.15 -8.14
CA GLY A 105 15.45 9.14 -8.70
C GLY A 105 14.21 8.54 -9.37
N ASP A 106 14.16 7.22 -9.57
CA ASP A 106 12.98 6.56 -10.15
C ASP A 106 11.76 6.73 -9.23
N MET A 107 10.62 7.10 -9.83
CA MET A 107 9.35 7.19 -9.11
C MET A 107 8.62 5.85 -9.12
N LEU A 108 8.24 5.42 -7.92
CA LEU A 108 7.46 4.22 -7.67
C LEU A 108 5.99 4.61 -7.42
N VAL A 109 5.10 3.97 -8.17
CA VAL A 109 3.65 4.08 -8.00
C VAL A 109 3.03 2.72 -7.72
N THR A 110 1.82 2.66 -7.19
CA THR A 110 1.10 1.38 -7.03
C THR A 110 0.89 0.69 -8.38
N SER A 111 1.15 -0.61 -8.46
CA SER A 111 1.00 -1.36 -9.73
C SER A 111 -0.43 -1.86 -9.98
N GLY A 112 -1.33 -1.75 -8.99
CA GLY A 112 -2.68 -2.31 -9.07
C GLY A 112 -2.75 -3.84 -8.98
N LEU A 113 -1.62 -4.52 -8.79
CA LEU A 113 -1.56 -5.98 -8.63
C LEU A 113 -2.35 -6.41 -7.38
N GLY A 114 -3.18 -7.44 -7.53
CA GLY A 114 -4.03 -7.97 -6.46
C GLY A 114 -5.28 -7.12 -6.15
N GLY A 115 -5.49 -5.99 -6.83
CA GLY A 115 -6.70 -5.16 -6.70
C GLY A 115 -6.85 -4.38 -5.38
N VAL A 116 -6.00 -4.66 -4.37
CA VAL A 116 -6.02 -4.00 -3.05
C VAL A 116 -5.79 -2.49 -3.17
N TYR A 117 -4.75 -2.09 -3.88
CA TYR A 117 -4.43 -0.70 -4.14
C TYR A 117 -4.89 -0.30 -5.54
N PRO A 118 -5.48 0.89 -5.72
CA PRO A 118 -5.72 1.42 -7.05
C PRO A 118 -4.38 1.71 -7.75
N GLU A 119 -4.32 1.51 -9.06
CA GLU A 119 -3.09 1.64 -9.86
C GLU A 119 -2.63 3.10 -10.01
N GLY A 120 -1.33 3.35 -10.03
CA GLY A 120 -0.74 4.64 -10.36
C GLY A 120 -0.81 5.70 -9.27
N TYR A 121 -0.95 5.34 -8.00
CA TYR A 121 -0.81 6.29 -6.88
C TYR A 121 0.66 6.36 -6.45
N PRO A 122 1.22 7.56 -6.20
CA PRO A 122 2.60 7.72 -5.74
C PRO A 122 2.88 6.99 -4.43
N VAL A 123 4.07 6.37 -4.35
CA VAL A 123 4.52 5.62 -3.17
C VAL A 123 5.84 6.17 -2.66
N ALA A 124 6.89 6.15 -3.48
CA ALA A 124 8.24 6.53 -3.07
C ALA A 124 9.12 6.93 -4.26
N ILE A 125 10.26 7.55 -3.97
CA ILE A 125 11.33 7.85 -4.93
C ILE A 125 12.57 7.05 -4.54
N VAL A 126 13.16 6.31 -5.47
CA VAL A 126 14.37 5.51 -5.18
C VAL A 126 15.51 6.45 -4.76
N SER A 127 16.06 6.22 -3.57
CA SER A 127 17.10 7.07 -2.97
C SER A 127 18.48 6.39 -2.95
N GLN A 128 18.52 5.06 -2.93
CA GLN A 128 19.77 4.31 -2.98
C GLN A 128 19.59 2.98 -3.71
N VAL A 129 20.58 2.63 -4.54
CA VAL A 129 20.67 1.35 -5.25
C VAL A 129 22.06 0.76 -4.98
N ASP A 130 22.11 -0.33 -4.22
CA ASP A 130 23.35 -1.09 -3.96
C ASP A 130 23.33 -2.40 -4.75
N LYS A 131 24.14 -2.42 -5.82
CA LYS A 131 24.34 -3.55 -6.73
C LYS A 131 25.72 -4.18 -6.47
N ASP A 132 25.90 -4.85 -5.34
CA ASP A 132 27.09 -5.69 -5.11
C ASP A 132 27.06 -6.85 -6.10
N THR A 133 28.00 -6.86 -7.06
CA THR A 133 28.08 -7.88 -8.13
C THR A 133 28.36 -9.29 -7.60
N ARG A 134 28.70 -9.43 -6.31
CA ARG A 134 28.84 -10.73 -5.64
C ARG A 134 27.53 -11.24 -5.05
N ARG A 135 26.47 -10.43 -5.03
CA ARG A 135 25.14 -10.79 -4.52
C ARG A 135 24.17 -11.01 -5.69
N GLU A 136 23.27 -11.97 -5.51
CA GLU A 136 22.22 -12.28 -6.48
C GLU A 136 21.16 -11.18 -6.56
N PHE A 137 20.91 -10.52 -5.42
CA PHE A 137 19.92 -9.46 -5.29
C PHE A 137 20.56 -8.13 -4.89
N ALA A 138 20.09 -7.06 -5.53
CA ALA A 138 20.37 -5.68 -5.16
C ALA A 138 19.60 -5.31 -3.88
N SER A 139 20.20 -4.42 -3.08
CA SER A 139 19.50 -3.75 -1.99
C SER A 139 19.11 -2.35 -2.45
N ILE A 140 17.81 -2.06 -2.45
CA ILE A 140 17.30 -0.78 -2.94
C ILE A 140 16.49 -0.13 -1.83
N LYS A 141 16.74 1.16 -1.61
CA LYS A 141 16.01 2.01 -0.67
C LYS A 141 15.27 3.09 -1.44
N ALA A 142 14.11 3.47 -0.94
CA ALA A 142 13.31 4.54 -1.50
C ALA A 142 12.72 5.40 -0.39
N ASP A 143 12.63 6.70 -0.64
CA ASP A 143 12.09 7.67 0.28
C ASP A 143 10.59 7.81 -0.01
N PRO A 144 9.68 7.52 0.95
CA PRO A 144 8.25 7.67 0.75
C PRO A 144 7.87 9.10 0.40
N VAL A 145 6.88 9.26 -0.47
CA VAL A 145 6.36 10.60 -0.81
C VAL A 145 5.52 11.20 0.32
N VAL A 146 4.99 10.34 1.21
CA VAL A 146 4.16 10.72 2.36
C VAL A 146 5.04 11.11 3.55
N GLU A 147 4.69 12.20 4.23
CA GLU A 147 5.30 12.60 5.51
C GLU A 147 4.51 11.98 6.67
N PHE A 148 4.98 10.84 7.19
CA PHE A 148 4.26 10.06 8.21
C PHE A 148 4.18 10.73 9.60
N ASP A 149 5.10 11.65 9.91
CA ASP A 149 5.09 12.41 11.17
C ASP A 149 3.98 13.48 11.25
N ARG A 150 3.27 13.73 10.14
CA ARG A 150 2.33 14.85 10.00
C ARG A 150 0.98 14.45 9.41
N LEU A 151 0.53 13.24 9.70
CA LEU A 151 -0.78 12.77 9.25
C LEU A 151 -1.92 13.45 10.02
N ARG A 152 -2.87 14.03 9.29
CA ARG A 152 -4.08 14.63 9.88
C ARG A 152 -5.35 14.22 9.16
N TYR A 153 -5.45 14.55 7.87
CA TYR A 153 -6.59 14.19 7.03
C TYR A 153 -6.16 13.17 5.99
N LEU A 154 -6.92 12.10 5.89
CA LEU A 154 -6.67 10.98 4.98
C LEU A 154 -7.94 10.72 4.14
N LEU A 155 -7.78 9.92 3.09
CA LEU A 155 -8.89 9.46 2.26
C LEU A 155 -8.93 7.93 2.24
N LEU A 156 -10.09 7.39 2.61
CA LEU A 156 -10.48 6.01 2.36
C LEU A 156 -10.92 5.87 0.89
N ILE A 157 -10.43 4.86 0.18
CA ILE A 157 -10.80 4.60 -1.21
C ILE A 157 -11.65 3.33 -1.28
N TRP A 158 -12.85 3.43 -1.87
CA TRP A 158 -13.69 2.25 -2.16
C TRP A 158 -13.30 1.68 -3.52
N PRO A 159 -13.37 0.35 -3.70
CA PRO A 159 -13.12 -0.26 -4.99
C PRO A 159 -14.22 0.09 -5.97
N ASN A 160 -13.84 0.31 -7.22
CA ASN A 160 -14.75 0.25 -8.35
C ASN A 160 -14.95 -1.21 -8.78
N GLU A 161 -15.85 -1.45 -9.74
CA GLU A 161 -16.14 -2.80 -10.26
C GLU A 161 -14.88 -3.52 -10.76
N ASP A 162 -14.02 -2.83 -11.52
CA ASP A 162 -12.77 -3.42 -12.04
C ASP A 162 -11.84 -3.90 -10.91
N ARG A 163 -11.70 -3.12 -9.83
CA ARG A 163 -10.88 -3.52 -8.68
C ARG A 163 -11.50 -4.68 -7.92
N LEU A 164 -12.83 -4.72 -7.77
CA LEU A 164 -13.51 -5.85 -7.14
C LEU A 164 -13.21 -7.15 -7.89
N GLN A 165 -13.32 -7.14 -9.23
CA GLN A 165 -12.98 -8.31 -10.05
C GLN A 165 -11.53 -8.75 -9.88
N LYS A 166 -10.58 -7.81 -9.83
CA LYS A 166 -9.15 -8.13 -9.60
C LYS A 166 -8.90 -8.75 -8.23
N VAL A 167 -9.58 -8.28 -7.18
CA VAL A 167 -9.47 -8.85 -5.83
C VAL A 167 -10.02 -10.28 -5.83
N MET A 168 -11.18 -10.51 -6.44
CA MET A 168 -11.80 -11.83 -6.52
C MET A 168 -10.93 -12.83 -7.29
N GLN A 169 -10.30 -12.40 -8.39
CA GLN A 169 -9.39 -13.26 -9.17
C GLN A 169 -8.08 -13.56 -8.44
N ALA A 170 -7.64 -12.67 -7.56
CA ALA A 170 -6.39 -12.83 -6.82
C ALA A 170 -6.52 -13.72 -5.57
N ASP A 171 -7.74 -13.95 -5.07
CA ASP A 171 -8.02 -14.85 -3.96
C ASP A 171 -8.69 -16.16 -4.44
N PRO A 172 -7.95 -17.28 -4.47
CA PRO A 172 -8.49 -18.57 -4.90
C PRO A 172 -9.69 -19.04 -4.07
N GLN A 173 -9.80 -18.64 -2.81
CA GLN A 173 -10.89 -19.08 -1.94
C GLN A 173 -12.23 -18.43 -2.32
N VAL A 174 -12.19 -17.17 -2.74
CA VAL A 174 -13.39 -16.42 -3.18
C VAL A 174 -13.96 -17.00 -4.47
N LEU A 175 -13.10 -17.40 -5.42
CA LEU A 175 -13.51 -18.06 -6.66
C LEU A 175 -14.22 -19.40 -6.40
N LEU A 176 -13.74 -20.18 -5.44
CA LEU A 176 -14.34 -21.47 -5.08
C LEU A 176 -15.71 -21.32 -4.41
N GLU A 177 -15.92 -20.26 -3.62
CA GLU A 177 -17.23 -19.97 -3.00
C GLU A 177 -18.28 -19.51 -4.02
N GLU A 178 -17.89 -18.74 -5.05
CA GLU A 178 -18.80 -18.34 -6.13
C GLU A 178 -19.22 -19.51 -7.02
N GLU A 179 -18.29 -20.39 -7.40
CA GLU A 179 -18.60 -21.58 -8.20
C GLU A 179 -19.56 -22.53 -7.46
N ALA A 180 -19.39 -22.67 -6.13
CA ALA A 180 -20.27 -23.48 -5.30
C ALA A 180 -21.70 -22.90 -5.20
N ASN A 181 -21.83 -21.58 -5.18
CA ASN A 181 -23.13 -20.90 -5.13
C ASN A 181 -23.81 -20.80 -6.50
N ALA A 182 -23.06 -20.78 -7.61
CA ALA A 182 -23.62 -20.74 -8.96
C ALA A 182 -24.19 -22.10 -9.44
N GLN A 183 -23.87 -23.19 -8.72
CA GLN A 183 -24.37 -24.55 -9.00
C GLN A 183 -25.59 -24.93 -8.15
N GLN A 184 -26.12 -24.01 -7.33
CA GLN A 184 -27.34 -24.16 -6.52
C GLN A 184 -28.49 -23.32 -7.08
#